data_AF-A0A2W4WF92-F1
#
_entry.id   AF-A0A2W4WF92-F1
#
_cell.length_a   1.000
_cell.length_b   1.000
_cell.length_c   1.000
_cell.angle_alpha   90.00
_cell.angle_beta   90.00
_cell.angle_gamma   90.00
#
_symmetry.space_group_name_H-M   'P 1'
#
loop_
_entity.id
_entity.type
_entity.pdbx_description
1 polymer ?
#
loop_
_entity_poly.entity_id
_entity_poly.type
_entity_poly.pdbx_seq_one_letter_code
_entity_poly.pdbx_strand_id
1 'polypeptide(L)'
;MLPLIVIEDLVAPFKFWREGIHEGMLYRNDFYVVLHRFVSAERTQAHTQAIQEGNKGFKVCVTVSKAHYTVWVEMRSRIAAALPCP
;
A
#
# COMPACT_ATOMS: atom_id res chain seq x y z
N MET A 1 -1.46 12.48 -5.49
CA MET A 1 -1.90 11.60 -6.62
C MET A 1 -3.09 10.76 -6.21
N LEU A 2 -3.97 10.36 -7.14
CA LEU A 2 -5.10 9.49 -6.82
C LEU A 2 -4.62 8.05 -6.58
N PRO A 3 -5.12 7.37 -5.52
CA PRO A 3 -4.74 5.99 -5.24
C PRO A 3 -5.36 5.03 -6.25
N LEU A 4 -4.61 4.01 -6.63
CA LEU A 4 -5.12 2.94 -7.47
C LEU A 4 -6.01 2.01 -6.66
N ILE A 5 -7.25 1.77 -7.10
CA ILE A 5 -8.18 0.84 -6.45
C ILE A 5 -8.10 -0.52 -7.17
N VAL A 6 -7.88 -1.61 -6.42
CA VAL A 6 -7.72 -2.97 -6.97
C VAL A 6 -8.54 -3.96 -6.15
N ILE A 7 -9.08 -5.01 -6.78
CA ILE A 7 -9.71 -6.12 -6.06
C ILE A 7 -8.61 -6.98 -5.43
N GLU A 8 -8.73 -7.30 -4.14
CA GLU A 8 -7.68 -8.03 -3.40
C GLU A 8 -7.31 -9.38 -4.06
N ASP A 9 -8.27 -10.10 -4.61
CA ASP A 9 -8.03 -11.38 -5.28
C ASP A 9 -7.16 -11.29 -6.56
N LEU A 10 -6.92 -10.07 -7.07
CA LEU A 10 -6.11 -9.81 -8.27
C LEU A 10 -4.65 -9.48 -7.96
N VAL A 11 -4.26 -9.44 -6.69
CA VAL A 11 -2.86 -9.18 -6.30
C VAL A 11 -2.15 -10.47 -5.93
N ALA A 12 -0.83 -10.50 -6.08
CA ALA A 12 -0.01 -11.64 -5.64
C ALA A 12 0.63 -11.30 -4.28
N PRO A 13 0.04 -11.74 -3.15
CA PRO A 13 0.58 -11.45 -1.83
C PRO A 13 1.83 -12.29 -1.54
N PHE A 14 2.75 -11.72 -0.76
CA PHE A 14 3.92 -12.42 -0.23
C PHE A 14 4.25 -11.90 1.18
N LYS A 15 5.08 -12.66 1.90
CA LYS A 15 5.66 -12.22 3.17
C LYS A 15 7.16 -12.06 3.00
N PHE A 16 7.75 -11.12 3.70
CA PHE A 16 9.19 -10.88 3.68
C PHE A 16 9.69 -10.46 5.06
N TRP A 17 10.98 -10.67 5.29
CA TRP A 17 11.64 -10.31 6.55
C TRP A 17 12.43 -9.01 6.39
N ARG A 18 12.12 -8.01 7.22
CA ARG A 18 12.90 -6.77 7.39
C ARG A 18 12.55 -6.19 8.75
N GLU A 19 13.41 -6.36 9.76
CA GLU A 19 13.12 -5.92 11.14
C GLU A 19 11.81 -6.53 11.70
N GLY A 20 11.40 -7.69 11.17
CA GLY A 20 10.12 -8.33 11.44
C GLY A 20 9.51 -8.96 10.19
N ILE A 21 8.41 -9.69 10.37
CA ILE A 21 7.62 -10.24 9.25
C ILE A 21 6.67 -9.16 8.76
N HIS A 22 6.80 -8.82 7.48
CA HIS A 22 5.92 -7.87 6.80
C HIS A 22 5.15 -8.55 5.67
N GLU A 23 4.00 -7.98 5.35
CA GLU A 23 3.19 -8.37 4.20
C GLU A 23 3.46 -7.42 3.04
N GLY A 24 3.69 -8.02 1.88
CA GLY A 24 3.85 -7.33 0.62
C GLY A 24 2.91 -7.89 -0.44
N MET A 25 2.79 -7.16 -1.54
CA MET A 25 2.11 -7.66 -2.73
C MET A 25 2.87 -7.23 -3.98
N LEU A 26 2.84 -8.08 -5.00
CA LEU A 26 3.26 -7.75 -6.35
C LEU A 26 2.01 -7.40 -7.16
N TYR A 27 2.01 -6.24 -7.79
CA TYR A 27 0.95 -5.83 -8.70
C TYR A 27 1.52 -4.99 -9.84
N ARG A 28 1.24 -5.39 -11.09
CA ARG A 28 1.73 -4.74 -12.32
C ARG A 28 3.23 -4.43 -12.31
N ASN A 29 4.03 -5.40 -11.86
CA ASN A 29 5.50 -5.32 -11.80
C ASN A 29 6.08 -4.38 -10.70
N ASP A 30 5.23 -3.90 -9.80
CA ASP A 30 5.66 -3.11 -8.64
C ASP A 30 5.43 -3.87 -7.34
N PHE A 31 6.38 -3.73 -6.42
CA PHE A 31 6.30 -4.29 -5.08
C PHE A 31 5.74 -3.25 -4.13
N TYR A 32 4.71 -3.65 -3.37
CA TYR A 32 4.10 -2.83 -2.35
C TYR A 32 4.23 -3.48 -0.98
N VAL A 33 4.19 -2.66 0.06
CA VAL A 33 4.12 -3.07 1.47
C VAL A 33 2.82 -2.56 2.09
N VAL A 34 2.23 -3.33 3.00
CA VAL A 34 1.08 -2.88 3.79
C VAL A 34 1.47 -1.67 4.63
N LEU A 35 0.67 -0.61 4.56
CA LEU A 35 0.76 0.54 5.46
C LEU A 35 -0.34 0.51 6.51
N HIS A 36 -1.59 0.34 6.08
CA HIS A 36 -2.75 0.30 6.96
C HIS A 36 -3.80 -0.68 6.46
N ARG A 37 -4.55 -1.25 7.40
CA ARG A 37 -5.75 -2.05 7.16
C ARG A 37 -6.93 -1.40 7.86
N PHE A 38 -8.06 -1.37 7.18
CA PHE A 38 -9.30 -0.75 7.61
C PHE A 38 -10.45 -1.73 7.45
N VAL A 39 -11.44 -1.69 8.34
CA VAL A 39 -12.64 -2.51 8.16
C VAL A 39 -13.53 -1.94 7.04
N SER A 40 -14.48 -2.73 6.53
CA SER A 40 -15.35 -2.32 5.41
C SER A 40 -16.15 -1.04 5.66
N ALA A 41 -16.46 -0.71 6.92
CA ALA A 41 -17.14 0.53 7.29
C ALA A 41 -16.26 1.78 7.16
N GLU A 42 -14.93 1.62 7.13
CA GLU A 42 -13.94 2.70 7.17
C GLU A 42 -13.43 3.10 5.78
N ARG A 43 -14.22 2.87 4.74
CA ARG A 43 -13.88 3.19 3.34
C ARG A 43 -13.33 4.61 3.16
N THR A 44 -13.99 5.59 3.77
CA THR A 44 -13.60 7.00 3.67
C THR A 44 -12.23 7.26 4.31
N GLN A 45 -11.94 6.59 5.43
CA GLN A 45 -10.65 6.71 6.10
C GLN A 45 -9.53 6.06 5.28
N ALA A 46 -9.77 4.86 4.75
CA ALA A 46 -8.83 4.18 3.85
C ALA A 46 -8.48 5.03 2.63
N HIS A 47 -9.50 5.64 2.00
CA HIS A 47 -9.29 6.55 0.88
C HIS A 47 -8.52 7.81 1.28
N THR A 48 -8.89 8.43 2.40
CA THR A 48 -8.21 9.65 2.91
C THR A 48 -6.75 9.38 3.18
N GLN A 49 -6.43 8.27 3.85
CA GLN A 49 -5.05 7.86 4.13
C GLN A 49 -4.27 7.64 2.83
N ALA A 50 -4.88 6.96 1.86
CA ALA A 50 -4.22 6.69 0.58
C ALA A 50 -3.93 7.98 -0.22
N ILE A 51 -4.83 8.97 -0.18
CA ILE A 51 -4.62 10.30 -0.76
C ILE A 51 -3.48 11.04 -0.05
N GLN A 52 -3.44 11.01 1.29
CA GLN A 52 -2.38 11.66 2.06
C GLN A 52 -1.00 11.10 1.69
N GLU A 53 -0.86 9.79 1.61
CA GLU A 53 0.40 9.16 1.18
C GLU A 53 0.73 9.48 -0.28
N GLY A 54 -0.28 9.48 -1.16
CA GLY A 54 -0.13 9.87 -2.56
C GLY A 54 0.27 11.33 -2.75
N ASN A 55 -0.03 12.20 -1.78
CA ASN A 55 0.38 13.61 -1.77
C ASN A 55 1.79 13.82 -1.22
N LYS A 56 2.33 12.86 -0.47
CA LYS A 56 3.76 12.82 -0.08
C LYS A 56 4.67 12.36 -1.23
N GLY A 57 4.11 12.06 -2.40
CA GLY A 57 4.84 11.59 -3.58
C GLY A 57 4.97 10.08 -3.68
N PHE A 58 4.39 9.32 -2.75
CA PHE A 58 4.41 7.86 -2.83
C PHE A 58 3.45 7.33 -3.90
N LYS A 59 3.83 6.23 -4.56
CA LYS A 59 2.89 5.44 -5.35
C LYS A 59 2.05 4.57 -4.42
N VAL A 60 0.73 4.79 -4.43
CA VAL A 60 -0.20 4.19 -3.47
C VAL A 60 -1.26 3.35 -4.19
N CYS A 61 -1.57 2.20 -3.61
CA CYS A 61 -2.62 1.30 -4.04
C CYS A 61 -3.55 0.97 -2.85
N VAL A 62 -4.84 0.79 -3.11
CA VAL A 62 -5.82 0.33 -2.14
C VAL A 62 -6.43 -0.95 -2.67
N THR A 63 -6.28 -2.06 -1.93
CA THR A 63 -7.04 -3.27 -2.24
C THR A 63 -8.37 -3.26 -1.51
N VAL A 64 -9.40 -3.75 -2.20
CA VAL A 64 -10.76 -3.90 -1.68
C VAL A 64 -11.06 -5.38 -1.58
N SER A 65 -11.48 -5.81 -0.39
CA SER A 65 -12.03 -7.13 -0.12
C SER A 65 -13.50 -7.02 0.28
N LYS A 66 -14.15 -8.15 0.57
CA LYS A 66 -15.51 -8.15 1.14
C LYS A 66 -15.55 -7.61 2.58
N ALA A 67 -14.45 -7.68 3.31
CA ALA A 67 -14.39 -7.41 4.75
C ALA A 67 -13.55 -6.18 5.13
N HIS A 68 -12.59 -5.79 4.29
CA HIS A 68 -11.59 -4.80 4.63
C HIS A 68 -11.07 -4.04 3.40
N TYR A 69 -10.41 -2.92 3.68
CA TYR A 69 -9.57 -2.19 2.75
C TYR A 69 -8.14 -2.24 3.24
N THR A 70 -7.19 -2.44 2.33
CA THR A 70 -5.76 -2.36 2.67
C THR A 70 -5.11 -1.27 1.86
N VAL A 71 -4.42 -0.34 2.52
CA VAL A 71 -3.62 0.71 1.89
C VAL A 71 -2.18 0.20 1.77
N TRP A 72 -1.66 0.27 0.55
CA TRP A 72 -0.36 -0.23 0.15
C TRP A 72 0.49 0.89 -0.40
N VAL A 73 1.77 0.90 -0.05
CA VAL A 73 2.75 1.85 -0.56
C VAL A 73 3.85 1.11 -1.32
N GLU A 74 4.23 1.63 -2.47
CA GLU A 74 5.32 1.06 -3.28
C GLU A 74 6.65 1.10 -2.51
N MET A 75 7.34 -0.04 -2.45
CA MET A 75 8.56 -0.18 -1.68
C MET A 75 9.69 0.72 -2.18
N ARG A 76 9.82 0.93 -3.50
CA ARG A 76 10.91 1.75 -4.05
C ARG A 76 10.78 3.20 -3.62
N SER A 77 9.59 3.80 -3.75
CA SER A 77 9.32 5.15 -3.25
C SER A 77 9.66 5.29 -1.77
N ARG A 78 9.38 4.27 -0.96
CA ARG A 78 9.68 4.26 0.48
C ARG A 78 11.18 4.11 0.78
N ILE A 79 11.89 3.28 0.01
CA ILE A 79 13.35 3.11 0.13
C ILE A 79 14.07 4.39 -0.31
N ALA A 80 13.66 5.00 -1.42
CA ALA A 80 14.22 6.26 -1.90
C ALA A 80 14.03 7.39 -0.88
N ALA A 81 12.86 7.47 -0.21
CA ALA A 81 12.62 8.45 0.85
C ALA A 81 13.40 8.16 2.16
N ALA A 82 13.82 6.92 2.39
CA ALA A 82 14.57 6.52 3.59
C ALA A 82 16.10 6.66 3.42
N LEU A 83 16.59 6.88 2.21
CA LEU A 83 18.00 7.13 1.94
C LEU A 83 18.25 8.65 1.99
N PRO A 84 19.13 9.15 2.86
CA PRO A 84 19.59 10.53 2.75
C PRO A 84 20.30 10.71 1.40
N CYS A 85 19.96 11.78 0.67
CA CYS A 85 20.72 12.15 -0.53
C CYS A 85 22.20 12.36 -0.14
N PRO A 86 23.15 11.86 -0.96
CA PRO A 86 24.58 12.17 -0.77
C PRO A 86 24.89 13.65 -0.98
#